data_AF-A0A8C6ZS16-F1
#
_entry.id   AF-A0A8C6ZS16-F1
#
_cell.length_a   1.000
_cell.length_b   1.000
_cell.length_c   1.000
_cell.angle_alpha   90.00
_cell.angle_beta   90.00
_cell.angle_gamma   90.00
#
_symmetry.space_group_name_H-M   'P 1'
#
loop_
_entity.id
_entity.type
_entity.pdbx_description
1 polymer ?
#
loop_
_entity_poly.entity_id
_entity_poly.type
_entity_poly.pdbx_seq_one_letter_code
_entity_poly.pdbx_strand_id
1 'polypeptide(L)'
;VWPDMFCFQGVINKALQVVLRQRVRDEVLACLSAYLPWEQSSPLDAGAVVSALLSELQSCREAELRPSERYGEDLNDVAWQFVFAVDLLCSHLRWDWTHDNVISKVLWPCMDKWIKNRKGHEVVQSIPDTMIASTLRLIGRLGQIGLKEGHLSAVRNISSVIGLFVQHAKEEDVPWGVQLAAVYSLCDLAASNPVGIVEAIRAWKATAPNSVPSAVTSSIAEISSVCKTDLS
;
A
#
# COMPACT_ATOMS: atom_id res chain seq x y z
N VAL A 1 -7.53 24.02 16.56
CA VAL A 1 -6.89 23.54 15.31
C VAL A 1 -5.66 22.67 15.61
N TRP A 2 -4.54 23.21 16.10
CA TRP A 2 -3.34 22.40 16.39
C TRP A 2 -3.53 21.34 17.49
N PRO A 3 -4.13 21.66 18.66
CA PRO A 3 -4.40 20.64 19.68
C PRO A 3 -5.31 19.52 19.15
N ASP A 4 -6.34 19.87 18.37
CA ASP A 4 -7.29 18.90 17.81
C ASP A 4 -6.61 17.95 16.81
N MET A 5 -5.67 18.45 16.01
CA MET A 5 -4.94 17.65 15.01
C MET A 5 -3.99 16.63 15.68
N PHE A 6 -3.40 17.03 16.80
CA PHE A 6 -2.43 16.22 17.53
C PHE A 6 -3.06 15.26 18.55
N CYS A 7 -4.22 15.62 19.12
CA CYS A 7 -4.96 14.81 20.09
C CYS A 7 -5.94 13.81 19.45
N PHE A 8 -6.15 13.90 18.12
CA PHE A 8 -7.00 12.96 17.39
C PHE A 8 -6.51 11.51 17.57
N GLN A 9 -7.38 10.60 17.98
CA GLN A 9 -7.02 9.21 18.34
C GLN A 9 -6.97 8.23 17.14
N GLY A 10 -6.89 8.73 15.92
CA GLY A 10 -6.89 7.88 14.72
C GLY A 10 -5.57 7.16 14.46
N VAL A 11 -5.64 6.12 13.63
CA VAL A 11 -4.51 5.24 13.26
C VAL A 11 -3.33 6.03 12.67
N ILE A 12 -3.60 6.99 11.80
CA ILE A 12 -2.57 7.88 11.23
C ILE A 12 -1.92 8.74 12.32
N ASN A 13 -2.69 9.26 13.28
CA ASN A 13 -2.13 10.08 14.35
C ASN A 13 -1.19 9.25 15.23
N LYS A 14 -1.56 8.01 15.58
CA LYS A 14 -0.66 7.09 16.30
C LYS A 14 0.68 6.93 15.58
N ALA A 15 0.66 6.66 14.26
CA ALA A 15 1.87 6.57 13.46
C ALA A 15 2.69 7.87 13.44
N LEU A 16 2.02 9.01 13.28
CA LEU A 16 2.64 10.33 13.31
C LEU A 16 3.33 10.60 14.66
N GLN A 17 2.68 10.28 15.78
CA GLN A 17 3.22 10.47 17.12
C GLN A 17 4.52 9.66 17.33
N VAL A 18 4.56 8.42 16.83
CA VAL A 18 5.77 7.58 16.88
C VAL A 18 6.91 8.23 16.10
N VAL A 19 6.66 8.62 14.84
CA VAL A 19 7.70 9.23 13.99
C VAL A 19 8.17 10.56 14.56
N LEU A 20 7.25 11.41 15.01
CA LEU A 20 7.60 12.69 15.62
C LEU A 20 8.49 12.48 16.84
N ARG A 21 8.08 11.62 17.78
CA ARG A 21 8.83 11.36 19.01
C ARG A 21 10.24 10.81 18.76
N GLN A 22 10.45 10.07 17.67
CA GLN A 22 11.76 9.52 17.30
C GLN A 22 12.63 10.51 16.51
N ARG A 23 12.03 11.54 15.90
CA ARG A 23 12.76 12.54 15.08
C ARG A 23 13.04 13.86 15.78
N VAL A 24 12.15 14.29 16.66
CA VAL A 24 12.28 15.58 17.34
C VAL A 24 13.39 15.52 18.39
N ARG A 25 14.18 16.59 18.47
CA ARG A 25 15.32 16.73 19.39
C ARG A 25 15.22 18.05 20.15
N ASP A 26 15.91 18.09 21.28
CA ASP A 26 16.21 19.32 22.02
C ASP A 26 14.96 20.17 22.31
N GLU A 27 14.98 21.44 21.92
CA GLU A 27 13.94 22.43 22.23
C GLU A 27 12.58 22.08 21.61
N VAL A 28 12.57 21.45 20.42
CA VAL A 28 11.32 21.04 19.76
C VAL A 28 10.65 19.90 20.53
N LEU A 29 11.44 18.97 21.07
CA LEU A 29 10.93 17.91 21.94
C LEU A 29 10.33 18.50 23.21
N ALA A 30 10.98 19.48 23.84
CA ALA A 30 10.46 20.15 25.04
C ALA A 30 9.14 20.88 24.75
N CYS A 31 9.05 21.61 23.63
CA CYS A 31 7.82 22.28 23.23
C CYS A 31 6.68 21.28 22.99
N LEU A 32 6.92 20.22 22.22
CA LEU A 32 5.88 19.25 21.89
C LEU A 32 5.43 18.44 23.11
N SER A 33 6.35 18.08 24.01
CA SER A 33 6.03 17.34 25.24
C SER A 33 5.13 18.15 26.20
N ALA A 34 5.15 19.48 26.12
CA ALA A 34 4.24 20.33 26.90
C ALA A 34 2.77 20.27 26.41
N TYR A 35 2.54 19.90 25.15
CA TYR A 35 1.20 19.83 24.54
C TYR A 35 0.71 18.41 24.27
N LEU A 36 1.62 17.43 24.24
CA LEU A 36 1.34 16.04 23.93
C LEU A 36 1.55 15.17 25.17
N PRO A 37 0.70 14.16 25.44
CA PRO A 37 0.81 13.29 26.60
C PRO A 37 1.93 12.24 26.46
N TRP A 38 3.15 12.67 26.11
CA TRP A 38 4.29 11.78 25.86
C TRP A 38 4.97 11.28 27.14
N GLU A 39 4.88 12.03 28.23
CA GLU A 39 5.55 11.69 29.50
C GLU A 39 5.01 10.42 30.18
N GLN A 40 3.81 9.96 29.80
CA GLN A 40 3.14 8.79 30.40
C GLN A 40 3.31 7.49 29.60
N SER A 41 3.97 7.53 28.44
CA SER A 41 4.08 6.38 27.53
C SER A 41 5.54 6.07 27.21
N SER A 42 5.93 4.79 27.23
CA SER A 42 7.26 4.36 26.77
C SER A 42 7.48 4.71 25.29
N PRO A 43 8.72 4.97 24.84
CA PRO A 43 9.01 5.13 23.42
C PRO A 43 8.51 3.88 22.67
N LEU A 44 7.55 4.09 21.77
CA LEU A 44 6.98 3.00 20.98
C LEU A 44 7.98 2.64 19.87
N ASP A 45 8.33 1.36 19.77
CA ASP A 45 9.11 0.84 18.66
C ASP A 45 8.28 0.91 17.38
N ALA A 46 8.82 1.56 16.34
CA ALA A 46 8.07 1.78 15.10
C ALA A 46 7.75 0.45 14.39
N GLY A 47 8.64 -0.54 14.49
CA GLY A 47 8.41 -1.87 13.92
C GLY A 47 7.29 -2.64 14.63
N ALA A 48 7.22 -2.55 15.95
CA ALA A 48 6.14 -3.09 16.76
C ALA A 48 4.79 -2.43 16.41
N VAL A 49 4.77 -1.12 16.23
CA VAL A 49 3.54 -0.39 15.82
C VAL A 49 3.11 -0.81 14.42
N VAL A 50 4.03 -0.95 13.46
CA VAL A 50 3.70 -1.49 12.12
C VAL A 50 3.05 -2.87 12.24
N SER A 51 3.63 -3.76 13.05
CA SER A 51 3.11 -5.12 13.24
C SER A 51 1.71 -5.12 13.87
N ALA A 52 1.47 -4.23 14.85
CA ALA A 52 0.17 -4.05 15.46
C ALA A 52 -0.87 -3.54 14.45
N LEU A 53 -0.55 -2.50 13.66
CA LEU A 53 -1.45 -1.93 12.67
C LEU A 53 -1.81 -2.92 11.56
N LEU A 54 -0.86 -3.74 11.11
CA LEU A 54 -1.13 -4.79 10.12
C LEU A 54 -2.07 -5.88 10.68
N SER A 55 -1.93 -6.21 11.97
CA SER A 55 -2.81 -7.17 12.65
C SER A 55 -4.21 -6.59 12.90
N GLU A 56 -4.31 -5.31 13.26
CA GLU A 56 -5.57 -4.58 13.38
C GLU A 56 -6.29 -4.50 12.04
N LEU A 57 -5.59 -4.18 10.95
CA LEU A 57 -6.18 -4.17 9.60
C LEU A 57 -6.76 -5.54 9.23
N GLN A 58 -6.03 -6.63 9.51
CA GLN A 58 -6.50 -8.01 9.26
C GLN A 58 -7.79 -8.40 9.98
N SER A 59 -8.07 -7.76 11.11
CA SER A 59 -9.26 -8.03 11.93
C SER A 59 -10.33 -6.92 11.85
N CYS A 60 -10.07 -5.86 11.08
CA CYS A 60 -10.94 -4.70 10.96
C CYS A 60 -12.17 -5.01 10.11
N ARG A 61 -13.35 -5.00 10.74
CA ARG A 61 -14.64 -5.23 10.05
C ARG A 61 -15.16 -4.01 9.31
N GLU A 62 -14.66 -2.83 9.65
CA GLU A 62 -15.06 -1.56 9.01
C GLU A 62 -14.29 -1.31 7.71
N ALA A 63 -13.19 -2.03 7.46
CA ALA A 63 -12.44 -1.95 6.22
C ALA A 63 -13.21 -2.63 5.08
N GLU A 64 -13.56 -1.88 4.05
CA GLU A 64 -14.39 -2.35 2.94
C GLU A 64 -13.94 -1.78 1.59
N LEU A 65 -14.27 -2.50 0.51
CA LEU A 65 -14.25 -1.97 -0.85
C LEU A 65 -15.54 -1.18 -1.11
N ARG A 66 -15.40 0.04 -1.64
CA ARG A 66 -16.50 0.94 -1.95
C ARG A 66 -16.42 1.42 -3.40
N PRO A 67 -17.58 1.64 -4.07
CA PRO A 67 -17.60 2.27 -5.38
C PRO A 67 -17.07 3.70 -5.33
N SER A 68 -16.35 4.09 -6.36
CA SER A 68 -15.73 5.39 -6.60
C SER A 68 -15.87 5.73 -8.07
N GLU A 69 -16.39 6.93 -8.37
CA GLU A 69 -16.53 7.39 -9.76
C GLU A 69 -15.18 7.48 -10.48
N ARG A 70 -14.13 7.90 -9.75
CA ARG A 70 -12.79 8.08 -10.30
C ARG A 70 -12.00 6.77 -10.32
N TYR A 71 -12.11 5.98 -9.26
CA TYR A 71 -11.22 4.84 -9.03
C TYR A 71 -11.86 3.47 -9.31
N GLY A 72 -13.17 3.39 -9.57
CA GLY A 72 -13.88 2.10 -9.67
C GLY A 72 -14.19 1.56 -8.27
N GLU A 73 -13.89 0.30 -7.98
CA GLU A 73 -13.90 -0.19 -6.59
C GLU A 73 -12.56 0.13 -5.93
N ASP A 74 -12.58 0.81 -4.79
CA ASP A 74 -11.38 1.15 -4.02
C ASP A 74 -11.63 1.03 -2.50
N LEU A 75 -10.57 1.13 -1.71
CA LEU A 75 -10.63 1.10 -0.26
C LEU A 75 -11.44 2.27 0.29
N ASN A 76 -12.20 2.04 1.36
CA ASN A 76 -12.83 3.10 2.13
C ASN A 76 -11.82 3.87 3.01
N ASP A 77 -12.29 4.96 3.64
CA ASP A 77 -11.46 5.85 4.44
C ASP A 77 -10.75 5.11 5.60
N VAL A 78 -11.42 4.15 6.23
CA VAL A 78 -10.85 3.36 7.33
C VAL A 78 -9.67 2.54 6.85
N ALA A 79 -9.82 1.77 5.78
CA ALA A 79 -8.74 0.99 5.20
C ALA A 79 -7.58 1.88 4.71
N TRP A 80 -7.89 3.02 4.09
CA TRP A 80 -6.88 4.00 3.69
C TRP A 80 -6.08 4.55 4.86
N GLN A 81 -6.70 4.77 6.03
CA GLN A 81 -5.96 5.23 7.21
C GLN A 81 -4.88 4.24 7.66
N PHE A 82 -5.17 2.93 7.63
CA PHE A 82 -4.15 1.92 7.92
C PHE A 82 -3.04 1.94 6.87
N VAL A 83 -3.38 2.00 5.59
CA VAL A 83 -2.40 2.06 4.51
C VAL A 83 -1.45 3.25 4.67
N PHE A 84 -1.98 4.45 4.96
CA PHE A 84 -1.16 5.64 5.15
C PHE A 84 -0.33 5.61 6.45
N ALA A 85 -0.87 5.06 7.54
CA ALA A 85 -0.14 4.94 8.79
C ALA A 85 1.05 3.98 8.67
N VAL A 86 0.87 2.83 8.02
CA VAL A 86 1.94 1.87 7.77
C VAL A 86 2.98 2.45 6.79
N ASP A 87 2.53 3.09 5.71
CA ASP A 87 3.42 3.78 4.76
C ASP A 87 4.31 4.83 5.44
N LEU A 88 3.74 5.63 6.35
CA LEU A 88 4.48 6.63 7.13
C LEU A 88 5.56 5.99 8.03
N LEU A 89 5.21 4.93 8.76
CA LEU A 89 6.15 4.23 9.65
C LEU A 89 7.24 3.51 8.86
N CYS A 90 6.89 2.83 7.78
CA CYS A 90 7.84 2.17 6.90
C CYS A 90 8.78 3.17 6.21
N SER A 91 8.27 4.34 5.80
CA SER A 91 9.11 5.43 5.29
C SER A 91 10.11 5.93 6.34
N HIS A 92 9.75 5.87 7.63
CA HIS A 92 10.69 6.18 8.72
C HIS A 92 11.73 5.06 8.91
N LEU A 93 11.32 3.80 8.82
CA LEU A 93 12.15 2.61 9.00
C LEU A 93 13.02 2.27 7.77
N ARG A 94 12.78 2.94 6.64
CA ARG A 94 13.50 2.85 5.37
C ARG A 94 13.31 1.54 4.61
N TRP A 95 13.81 1.53 3.37
CA TRP A 95 13.61 0.45 2.42
C TRP A 95 14.02 -0.94 2.94
N ASP A 96 15.25 -1.13 3.38
CA ASP A 96 15.76 -2.47 3.74
C ASP A 96 14.88 -3.13 4.82
N TRP A 97 14.55 -2.37 5.88
CA TRP A 97 13.66 -2.87 6.93
C TRP A 97 12.26 -3.17 6.39
N THR A 98 11.71 -2.27 5.58
CA THR A 98 10.36 -2.37 5.00
C THR A 98 10.24 -3.58 4.08
N HIS A 99 11.21 -3.76 3.19
CA HIS A 99 11.26 -4.88 2.26
C HIS A 99 11.35 -6.21 3.00
N ASP A 100 12.26 -6.32 3.96
CA ASP A 100 12.58 -7.59 4.61
C ASP A 100 11.55 -7.99 5.67
N ASN A 101 10.91 -7.02 6.34
CA ASN A 101 10.02 -7.31 7.46
C ASN A 101 8.53 -7.15 7.12
N VAL A 102 8.18 -6.28 6.19
CA VAL A 102 6.77 -6.03 5.83
C VAL A 102 6.42 -6.68 4.51
N ILE A 103 7.08 -6.30 3.42
CA ILE A 103 6.76 -6.81 2.08
C ILE A 103 6.99 -8.32 2.03
N SER A 104 8.20 -8.78 2.39
CA SER A 104 8.61 -10.17 2.24
C SER A 104 7.99 -11.12 3.27
N LYS A 105 7.81 -10.69 4.52
CA LYS A 105 7.37 -11.57 5.62
C LYS A 105 5.88 -11.46 5.95
N VAL A 106 5.19 -10.41 5.52
CA VAL A 106 3.77 -10.19 5.86
C VAL A 106 2.90 -10.07 4.62
N LEU A 107 3.19 -9.11 3.74
CA LEU A 107 2.31 -8.79 2.62
C LEU A 107 2.28 -9.89 1.55
N TRP A 108 3.45 -10.38 1.11
CA TRP A 108 3.49 -11.49 0.15
C TRP A 108 2.90 -12.79 0.70
N PRO A 109 3.23 -13.23 1.93
CA PRO A 109 2.57 -14.40 2.52
C PRO A 109 1.05 -14.25 2.67
N CYS A 110 0.52 -13.05 2.90
CA CYS A 110 -0.91 -12.79 2.91
C CYS A 110 -1.55 -13.08 1.53
N MET A 111 -0.94 -12.58 0.45
CA MET A 111 -1.40 -12.85 -0.91
C MET A 111 -1.30 -14.33 -1.29
N ASP A 112 -0.19 -15.00 -0.95
CA ASP A 112 0.01 -16.42 -1.22
C ASP A 112 -1.07 -17.29 -0.55
N LYS A 113 -1.38 -17.02 0.73
CA LYS A 113 -2.47 -17.70 1.46
C LYS A 113 -3.83 -17.48 0.79
N TRP A 114 -4.14 -16.26 0.36
CA TRP A 114 -5.41 -15.98 -0.30
C TRP A 114 -5.55 -16.72 -1.64
N ILE A 115 -4.49 -16.78 -2.45
CA ILE A 115 -4.48 -17.55 -3.70
C ILE A 115 -4.70 -19.06 -3.41
N LYS A 116 -4.00 -19.62 -2.42
CA LYS A 116 -4.14 -21.04 -2.03
C LYS A 116 -5.55 -21.38 -1.54
N ASN A 117 -6.16 -20.50 -0.73
CA ASN A 117 -7.53 -20.66 -0.25
C ASN A 117 -8.53 -20.71 -1.42
N ARG A 118 -8.36 -19.83 -2.43
CA ARG A 118 -9.23 -19.78 -3.60
C ARG A 118 -9.12 -21.01 -4.50
N LYS A 119 -7.94 -21.63 -4.56
CA LYS A 119 -7.71 -22.87 -5.33
C LYS A 119 -8.13 -24.15 -4.57
N GLY A 120 -8.74 -24.03 -3.40
CA GLY A 120 -9.23 -25.17 -2.61
C GLY A 120 -8.13 -25.98 -1.93
N HIS A 121 -6.92 -25.44 -1.79
CA HIS A 121 -5.79 -26.16 -1.20
C HIS A 121 -5.82 -26.19 0.34
N GLU A 122 -6.59 -25.30 1.01
CA GLU A 122 -6.60 -25.18 2.47
C GLU A 122 -8.01 -24.87 3.03
N VAL A 123 -8.41 -25.53 4.14
CA VAL A 123 -9.67 -25.32 4.90
C VAL A 123 -9.47 -24.22 5.95
N VAL A 124 -8.89 -23.09 5.56
CA VAL A 124 -8.57 -21.97 6.45
C VAL A 124 -9.64 -20.88 6.32
N GLN A 125 -9.80 -20.07 7.36
CA GLN A 125 -10.65 -18.86 7.34
C GLN A 125 -10.37 -18.04 6.08
N SER A 126 -11.43 -17.76 5.31
CA SER A 126 -11.33 -17.00 4.06
C SER A 126 -10.75 -15.62 4.33
N ILE A 127 -9.70 -15.25 3.59
CA ILE A 127 -9.12 -13.91 3.65
C ILE A 127 -10.00 -12.99 2.80
N PRO A 128 -10.57 -11.89 3.36
CA PRO A 128 -11.44 -11.00 2.61
C PRO A 128 -10.72 -10.31 1.45
N ASP A 129 -11.43 -10.06 0.36
CA ASP A 129 -10.87 -9.37 -0.81
C ASP A 129 -10.36 -7.96 -0.49
N THR A 130 -11.03 -7.24 0.42
CA THR A 130 -10.56 -5.95 0.94
C THR A 130 -9.16 -6.04 1.54
N MET A 131 -8.82 -7.14 2.21
CA MET A 131 -7.49 -7.34 2.79
C MET A 131 -6.42 -7.46 1.71
N ILE A 132 -6.74 -8.12 0.61
CA ILE A 132 -5.81 -8.28 -0.51
C ILE A 132 -5.71 -7.00 -1.33
N ALA A 133 -6.81 -6.29 -1.54
CA ALA A 133 -6.77 -4.95 -2.11
C ALA A 133 -5.90 -4.00 -1.27
N SER A 134 -6.07 -3.99 0.06
CA SER A 134 -5.25 -3.20 0.97
C SER A 134 -3.77 -3.59 0.91
N THR A 135 -3.49 -4.90 0.84
CA THR A 135 -2.13 -5.43 0.71
C THR A 135 -1.46 -4.95 -0.58
N LEU A 136 -2.16 -5.03 -1.72
CA LEU A 136 -1.66 -4.57 -3.02
C LEU A 136 -1.43 -3.05 -3.03
N ARG A 137 -2.40 -2.25 -2.55
CA ARG A 137 -2.23 -0.81 -2.44
C ARG A 137 -1.03 -0.46 -1.55
N LEU A 138 -0.85 -1.18 -0.45
CA LEU A 138 0.29 -0.98 0.45
C LEU A 138 1.62 -1.35 -0.23
N ILE A 139 1.72 -2.47 -0.95
CA ILE A 139 2.95 -2.82 -1.70
C ILE A 139 3.33 -1.73 -2.69
N GLY A 140 2.36 -1.19 -3.45
CA GLY A 140 2.60 -0.09 -4.40
C GLY A 140 3.19 1.16 -3.73
N ARG A 141 2.64 1.54 -2.58
CA ARG A 141 3.15 2.67 -1.79
C ARG A 141 4.51 2.40 -1.18
N LEU A 142 4.71 1.24 -0.55
CA LEU A 142 5.98 0.89 0.07
C LEU A 142 7.11 0.74 -0.96
N GLY A 143 6.80 0.29 -2.18
CA GLY A 143 7.77 0.27 -3.28
C GLY A 143 8.24 1.67 -3.70
N GLN A 144 7.47 2.74 -3.45
CA GLN A 144 7.94 4.12 -3.65
C GLN A 144 9.13 4.47 -2.76
N ILE A 145 9.20 3.88 -1.55
CA ILE A 145 10.34 4.06 -0.65
C ILE A 145 11.59 3.50 -1.33
N GLY A 146 11.51 2.28 -1.88
CA GLY A 146 12.60 1.65 -2.62
C GLY A 146 13.03 2.46 -3.85
N LEU A 147 12.08 3.01 -4.61
CA LEU A 147 12.40 3.88 -5.75
C LEU A 147 13.16 5.14 -5.31
N LYS A 148 12.69 5.80 -4.26
CA LYS A 148 13.32 7.01 -3.71
C LYS A 148 14.71 6.73 -3.14
N GLU A 149 14.93 5.54 -2.58
CA GLU A 149 16.21 5.11 -2.02
C GLU A 149 17.14 4.42 -3.05
N GLY A 150 16.74 4.32 -4.32
CA GLY A 150 17.60 3.82 -5.41
C GLY A 150 17.56 2.31 -5.65
N HIS A 151 16.62 1.58 -5.05
CA HIS A 151 16.48 0.12 -5.17
C HIS A 151 15.65 -0.31 -6.39
N LEU A 152 16.00 0.23 -7.57
CA LEU A 152 15.24 0.06 -8.81
C LEU A 152 15.00 -1.42 -9.19
N SER A 153 16.03 -2.26 -9.07
CA SER A 153 15.93 -3.69 -9.46
C SER A 153 14.95 -4.46 -8.59
N ALA A 154 14.98 -4.23 -7.26
CA ALA A 154 14.07 -4.86 -6.32
C ALA A 154 12.62 -4.43 -6.57
N VAL A 155 12.39 -3.14 -6.80
CA VAL A 155 11.06 -2.62 -7.11
C VAL A 155 10.57 -3.12 -8.48
N ARG A 156 11.46 -3.23 -9.46
CA ARG A 156 11.13 -3.81 -10.77
C ARG A 156 10.69 -5.27 -10.63
N ASN A 157 11.36 -6.07 -9.79
CA ASN A 157 10.94 -7.44 -9.51
C ASN A 157 9.53 -7.49 -8.89
N ILE A 158 9.26 -6.64 -7.89
CA ILE A 158 7.93 -6.50 -7.28
C ILE A 158 6.87 -6.17 -8.34
N SER A 159 7.11 -5.14 -9.15
CA SER A 159 6.16 -4.73 -10.21
C SER A 159 5.95 -5.83 -11.25
N SER A 160 6.97 -6.65 -11.53
CA SER A 160 6.87 -7.74 -12.50
C SER A 160 5.97 -8.86 -11.98
N VAL A 161 6.06 -9.19 -10.67
CA VAL A 161 5.16 -10.16 -10.02
C VAL A 161 3.72 -9.65 -10.04
N ILE A 162 3.48 -8.38 -9.72
CA ILE A 162 2.12 -7.78 -9.77
C ILE A 162 1.60 -7.73 -11.21
N GLY A 163 2.46 -7.42 -12.18
CA GLY A 163 2.12 -7.40 -13.60
C GLY A 163 1.68 -8.78 -14.09
N LEU A 164 2.39 -9.83 -13.70
CA LEU A 164 2.01 -11.20 -14.01
C LEU A 164 0.67 -11.58 -13.35
N PHE A 165 0.49 -11.21 -12.08
CA PHE A 165 -0.77 -11.43 -11.35
C PHE A 165 -1.96 -10.80 -12.09
N VAL A 166 -1.84 -9.54 -12.51
CA VAL A 166 -2.96 -8.83 -13.14
C VAL A 166 -3.27 -9.36 -14.55
N GLN A 167 -2.27 -9.87 -15.28
CA GLN A 167 -2.48 -10.50 -16.58
C GLN A 167 -3.32 -11.77 -16.49
N HIS A 168 -3.15 -12.56 -15.43
CA HIS A 168 -3.92 -13.80 -15.21
C HIS A 168 -5.23 -13.57 -14.45
N ALA A 169 -5.55 -12.34 -14.09
CA ALA A 169 -6.68 -12.02 -13.23
C ALA A 169 -8.04 -12.53 -13.75
N LYS A 170 -8.25 -12.49 -15.07
CA LYS A 170 -9.50 -13.00 -15.68
C LYS A 170 -9.60 -14.53 -15.58
N GLU A 171 -8.51 -15.22 -15.90
CA GLU A 171 -8.46 -16.70 -15.91
C GLU A 171 -8.60 -17.26 -14.50
N GLU A 172 -8.08 -16.53 -13.51
CA GLU A 172 -8.12 -16.86 -12.08
C GLU A 172 -9.31 -16.22 -11.35
N ASP A 173 -10.32 -15.73 -12.09
CA ASP A 173 -11.57 -15.13 -11.58
C ASP A 173 -11.36 -14.10 -10.45
N VAL A 174 -10.29 -13.30 -10.54
CA VAL A 174 -9.90 -12.38 -9.47
C VAL A 174 -10.98 -11.31 -9.26
N PRO A 175 -11.40 -11.01 -8.02
CA PRO A 175 -12.40 -9.98 -7.72
C PRO A 175 -12.00 -8.60 -8.26
N TRP A 176 -12.98 -7.84 -8.75
CA TRP A 176 -12.72 -6.60 -9.49
C TRP A 176 -11.92 -5.55 -8.69
N GLY A 177 -12.32 -5.24 -7.46
CA GLY A 177 -11.56 -4.34 -6.59
C GLY A 177 -10.13 -4.80 -6.31
N VAL A 178 -9.86 -6.12 -6.29
CA VAL A 178 -8.49 -6.66 -6.16
C VAL A 178 -7.68 -6.44 -7.43
N GLN A 179 -8.30 -6.62 -8.61
CA GLN A 179 -7.65 -6.30 -9.89
C GLN A 179 -7.28 -4.82 -9.95
N LEU A 180 -8.21 -3.93 -9.59
CA LEU A 180 -7.96 -2.48 -9.57
C LEU A 180 -6.86 -2.11 -8.59
N ALA A 181 -6.83 -2.71 -7.40
CA ALA A 181 -5.76 -2.48 -6.44
C ALA A 181 -4.37 -2.89 -6.99
N ALA A 182 -4.29 -4.00 -7.71
CA ALA A 182 -3.06 -4.42 -8.39
C ALA A 182 -2.66 -3.43 -9.49
N VAL A 183 -3.61 -2.98 -10.32
CA VAL A 183 -3.35 -1.97 -11.36
C VAL A 183 -2.85 -0.66 -10.76
N TYR A 184 -3.49 -0.14 -9.72
CA TYR A 184 -3.03 1.09 -9.08
C TYR A 184 -1.67 0.90 -8.39
N SER A 185 -1.40 -0.29 -7.83
CA SER A 185 -0.05 -0.61 -7.36
C SER A 185 0.97 -0.56 -8.50
N LEU A 186 0.65 -1.05 -9.70
CA LEU A 186 1.55 -0.92 -10.85
C LEU A 186 1.75 0.55 -11.26
N CYS A 187 0.68 1.36 -11.23
CA CYS A 187 0.77 2.79 -11.49
C CYS A 187 1.70 3.49 -10.50
N ASP A 188 1.61 3.14 -9.21
CA ASP A 188 2.55 3.66 -8.21
C ASP A 188 3.98 3.25 -8.61
N LEU A 189 4.22 1.97 -8.89
CA LEU A 189 5.56 1.43 -9.21
C LEU A 189 6.08 1.75 -10.63
N ALA A 190 5.40 2.62 -11.38
CA ALA A 190 5.67 2.90 -12.80
C ALA A 190 7.13 3.25 -13.09
N ALA A 191 7.76 4.06 -12.22
CA ALA A 191 9.16 4.48 -12.40
C ALA A 191 10.16 3.31 -12.40
N SER A 192 9.76 2.12 -11.94
CA SER A 192 10.63 0.94 -11.95
C SER A 192 10.79 0.29 -13.33
N ASN A 193 9.75 0.37 -14.17
CA ASN A 193 9.68 -0.24 -15.50
C ASN A 193 8.47 0.32 -16.27
N PRO A 194 8.53 1.58 -16.73
CA PRO A 194 7.33 2.28 -17.20
C PRO A 194 6.74 1.66 -18.48
N VAL A 195 7.59 1.17 -19.39
CA VAL A 195 7.16 0.45 -20.60
C VAL A 195 6.46 -0.86 -20.25
N GLY A 196 7.11 -1.74 -19.48
CA GLY A 196 6.54 -3.04 -19.13
C GLY A 196 5.29 -2.93 -18.27
N ILE A 197 5.20 -1.92 -17.41
CA ILE A 197 4.00 -1.64 -16.60
C ILE A 197 2.84 -1.21 -17.48
N VAL A 198 3.06 -0.29 -18.43
CA VAL A 198 2.02 0.14 -19.37
C VAL A 198 1.54 -1.03 -20.24
N GLU A 199 2.45 -1.88 -20.70
CA GLU A 199 2.10 -3.09 -21.45
C GLU A 199 1.25 -4.06 -20.62
N ALA A 200 1.63 -4.32 -19.37
CA ALA A 200 0.87 -5.17 -18.46
C ALA A 200 -0.55 -4.62 -18.22
N ILE A 201 -0.69 -3.32 -17.95
CA ILE A 201 -2.00 -2.68 -17.74
C ILE A 201 -2.84 -2.71 -19.03
N ARG A 202 -2.24 -2.51 -20.21
CA ARG A 202 -2.96 -2.61 -21.49
C ARG A 202 -3.44 -4.03 -21.78
N ALA A 203 -2.61 -5.04 -21.51
CA ALA A 203 -2.98 -6.45 -21.65
C ALA A 203 -4.16 -6.81 -20.74
N TRP A 204 -4.11 -6.38 -19.47
CA TRP A 204 -5.23 -6.54 -18.54
C TRP A 204 -6.49 -5.80 -19.01
N LYS A 205 -6.36 -4.55 -19.48
CA LYS A 205 -7.50 -3.77 -19.99
C LYS A 205 -8.22 -4.46 -21.15
N ALA A 206 -7.49 -5.20 -22.00
CA ALA A 206 -8.09 -5.92 -23.13
C ALA A 206 -8.95 -7.12 -22.69
N THR A 207 -8.74 -7.63 -21.47
CA THR A 207 -9.44 -8.80 -20.94
C THR A 207 -10.40 -8.46 -19.80
N ALA A 208 -10.31 -7.25 -19.24
CA ALA A 208 -11.07 -6.78 -18.08
C ALA A 208 -12.60 -6.98 -18.25
N PRO A 209 -13.29 -7.51 -17.23
CA PRO A 209 -14.73 -7.79 -17.30
C PRO A 209 -15.61 -6.53 -17.17
N ASN A 210 -15.07 -5.45 -16.61
CA ASN A 210 -15.78 -4.21 -16.31
C ASN A 210 -15.18 -3.01 -17.05
N SER A 211 -15.94 -1.92 -17.12
CA SER A 211 -15.43 -0.65 -17.66
C SER A 211 -14.23 -0.17 -16.84
N VAL A 212 -13.12 0.12 -17.52
CA VAL A 212 -11.90 0.61 -16.87
C VAL A 212 -12.10 2.03 -16.33
N PRO A 213 -11.78 2.29 -15.04
CA PRO A 213 -11.93 3.61 -14.44
C PRO A 213 -11.10 4.69 -15.13
N SER A 214 -11.55 5.95 -15.01
CA SER A 214 -10.86 7.10 -15.59
C SER A 214 -9.45 7.28 -15.02
N ALA A 215 -9.26 7.04 -13.72
CA ALA A 215 -7.94 7.12 -13.08
C ALA A 215 -6.91 6.20 -13.74
N VAL A 216 -7.27 4.96 -14.07
CA VAL A 216 -6.37 4.03 -14.77
C VAL A 216 -5.99 4.57 -16.15
N THR A 217 -6.96 5.12 -16.88
CA THR A 217 -6.70 5.68 -18.21
C THR A 217 -5.78 6.90 -18.13
N SER A 218 -5.98 7.78 -17.14
CA SER A 218 -5.09 8.91 -16.86
C SER A 218 -3.68 8.44 -16.51
N SER A 219 -3.52 7.46 -15.62
CA SER A 219 -2.20 6.93 -15.25
C SER A 219 -1.46 6.32 -16.44
N ILE A 220 -2.13 5.57 -17.32
CA ILE A 220 -1.50 5.06 -18.55
C ILE A 220 -0.99 6.21 -19.42
N ALA A 221 -1.77 7.28 -19.56
CA ALA A 221 -1.39 8.45 -20.37
C ALA A 221 -0.17 9.17 -19.76
N GLU A 222 -0.16 9.39 -18.45
CA GLU A 222 0.95 9.99 -17.71
C GLU A 222 2.24 9.17 -17.87
N ILE A 223 2.19 7.86 -17.61
CA ILE A 223 3.37 6.98 -17.71
C ILE A 223 3.87 6.92 -19.17
N SER A 224 2.95 6.82 -20.14
CA SER A 224 3.32 6.80 -21.55
C SER A 224 3.96 8.10 -22.02
N SER A 225 3.61 9.24 -21.41
CA SER A 225 4.24 10.52 -21.70
C SER A 225 5.70 10.53 -21.26
N VAL A 226 6.00 10.00 -20.07
CA VAL A 226 7.37 9.91 -19.54
C VAL A 226 8.25 9.00 -20.40
N CYS A 227 7.72 7.86 -20.86
CA CYS A 227 8.46 6.97 -21.79
C CYS A 227 8.87 7.66 -23.10
N LYS A 228 8.07 8.62 -23.58
CA LYS A 228 8.39 9.33 -24.83
C LYS A 228 9.48 10.38 -24.64
N THR A 229 9.55 11.00 -23.45
CA THR A 229 10.59 11.98 -23.11
C THR A 229 11.95 11.34 -22.85
N ASP A 230 12.02 10.08 -22.40
CA ASP A 230 13.29 9.36 -22.20
C ASP A 230 13.91 8.83 -23.52
N LEU A 231 13.16 8.88 -24.63
CA LEU A 231 13.57 8.44 -25.97
C LEU A 231 13.90 9.59 -26.93
N SER A 232 13.80 10.84 -26.46
CA SER A 232 14.11 12.08 -27.22
C SER A 232 15.38 12.73 -26.71
#